data_AF-A0ABD1CJ56-F1
#
_entry.id   AF-A0ABD1CJ56-F1
#
_cell.length_a   1.000
_cell.length_b   1.000
_cell.length_c   1.000
_cell.angle_alpha   90.00
_cell.angle_beta   90.00
_cell.angle_gamma   90.00
#
_symmetry.space_group_name_H-M   'P 1'
#
loop_
_entity.id
_entity.type
_entity.pdbx_description
1 polymer ?
#
loop_
_entity_poly.entity_id
_entity_poly.type
_entity_poly.pdbx_seq_one_letter_code
_entity_poly.pdbx_strand_id
1 'polypeptide(L)'
;MSEYGADTMEGLHMLPAYIWSEDYQSQVFSRHFRAFDDLRRQQFFIGEFVWNFADFKTAQTYTRVGGNKKGIFTRNRQPKAAAYLLRQRYHALAQELDKSTLPGDLFLYTAPDGTEVGKSEL
;
A
#
# COMPACT_ATOMS: atom_id res chain seq x y z
N MET A 1 5.86 -11.52 -9.38
CA MET A 1 6.25 -10.22 -9.97
C MET A 1 7.40 -9.66 -9.15
N SER A 2 8.55 -9.38 -9.76
CA SER A 2 9.75 -8.92 -9.02
C SER A 2 9.76 -7.42 -8.74
N GLU A 3 9.11 -6.59 -9.56
CA GLU A 3 9.04 -5.15 -9.37
C GLU A 3 7.70 -4.60 -9.87
N TYR A 4 7.07 -3.74 -9.07
CA TYR A 4 5.93 -2.90 -9.48
C TYR A 4 5.86 -1.67 -8.57
N GLY A 5 5.47 -0.52 -9.12
CA GLY A 5 5.34 0.73 -8.38
C GLY A 5 5.29 1.98 -9.25
N ALA A 6 4.83 3.09 -8.68
CA ALA A 6 4.75 4.40 -9.32
C ALA A 6 5.62 5.41 -8.57
N ASP A 7 6.27 6.34 -9.30
CA ASP A 7 7.01 7.43 -8.63
C ASP A 7 6.00 8.39 -7.99
N THR A 8 6.28 8.82 -6.76
CA THR A 8 5.32 9.52 -5.91
C THR A 8 6.01 10.55 -5.01
N MET A 9 5.55 11.79 -5.08
CA MET A 9 5.97 12.85 -4.18
C MET A 9 5.20 12.76 -2.87
N GLU A 10 5.93 12.67 -1.75
CA GLU A 10 5.34 12.65 -0.41
C GLU A 10 4.51 13.92 -0.16
N GLY A 11 3.28 13.74 0.35
CA GLY A 11 2.31 14.79 0.64
C GLY A 11 1.56 15.36 -0.57
N LEU A 12 1.86 14.92 -1.80
CA LEU A 12 1.13 15.38 -2.98
C LEU A 12 -0.17 14.57 -3.15
N HIS A 13 -1.31 15.23 -2.98
CA HIS A 13 -2.63 14.66 -3.23
C HIS A 13 -3.33 15.37 -4.39
N MET A 14 -4.02 14.62 -5.25
CA MET A 14 -4.72 15.14 -6.41
C MET A 14 -5.98 14.36 -6.73
N LEU A 15 -7.04 15.08 -7.08
CA LEU A 15 -8.28 14.53 -7.65
C LEU A 15 -8.53 15.15 -9.04
N PRO A 16 -8.70 14.35 -10.11
CA PRO A 16 -8.52 12.90 -10.14
C PRO A 16 -7.07 12.49 -9.83
N ALA A 17 -6.87 11.23 -9.43
CA ALA A 17 -5.53 10.71 -9.16
C ALA A 17 -4.63 10.90 -10.40
N TYR A 18 -3.46 11.48 -10.20
CA TYR A 18 -2.58 11.89 -11.29
C TYR A 18 -1.14 11.49 -10.98
N ILE A 19 -0.35 11.23 -12.03
CA ILE A 19 1.04 10.76 -11.89
C ILE A 19 1.78 11.66 -10.89
N TRP A 20 2.57 11.04 -10.01
CA TRP A 20 3.26 11.62 -8.85
C TRP A 20 2.44 11.81 -7.57
N SER A 21 1.11 11.76 -7.58
CA SER A 21 0.33 11.84 -6.33
C SER A 21 0.33 10.52 -5.55
N GLU A 22 0.13 10.63 -4.24
CA GLU A 22 -0.05 9.46 -3.36
C GLU A 22 -1.34 8.69 -3.70
N ASP A 23 -2.37 9.39 -4.18
CA ASP A 23 -3.62 8.78 -4.66
C ASP A 23 -3.36 7.91 -5.89
N TYR A 24 -2.50 8.37 -6.80
CA TYR A 24 -2.13 7.61 -7.99
C TYR A 24 -1.31 6.37 -7.62
N GLN A 25 -0.35 6.50 -6.69
CA GLN A 25 0.38 5.35 -6.16
C GLN A 25 -0.58 4.30 -5.59
N SER A 26 -1.49 4.73 -4.72
CA SER A 26 -2.46 3.84 -4.08
C SER A 26 -3.37 3.14 -5.10
N GLN A 27 -3.83 3.86 -6.12
CA GLN A 27 -4.62 3.25 -7.20
C GLN A 27 -3.80 2.26 -8.04
N VAL A 28 -2.56 2.58 -8.39
CA VAL A 28 -1.67 1.65 -9.10
C VAL A 28 -1.52 0.35 -8.31
N PHE A 29 -1.26 0.44 -7.00
CA PHE A 29 -1.14 -0.73 -6.13
C PHE A 29 -2.45 -1.52 -6.05
N SER A 30 -3.58 -0.86 -5.82
CA SER A 30 -4.91 -1.49 -5.79
C SER A 30 -5.21 -2.27 -7.09
N ARG A 31 -4.84 -1.73 -8.25
CA ARG A 31 -5.02 -2.41 -9.54
C ARG A 31 -4.08 -3.62 -9.69
N HIS A 32 -2.82 -3.50 -9.27
CA HIS A 32 -1.89 -4.63 -9.25
C HIS A 32 -2.38 -5.74 -8.34
N PHE A 33 -2.88 -5.41 -7.14
CA PHE A 33 -3.42 -6.38 -6.19
C PHE A 33 -4.55 -7.22 -6.80
N ARG A 34 -5.52 -6.57 -7.45
CA ARG A 34 -6.59 -7.29 -8.17
C ARG A 34 -6.02 -8.23 -9.22
N ALA A 35 -5.11 -7.74 -10.06
CA ALA A 35 -4.48 -8.56 -11.09
C ALA A 35 -3.72 -9.75 -10.48
N PHE A 36 -2.95 -9.52 -9.42
CA PHE A 36 -2.19 -10.56 -8.73
C PHE A 36 -3.10 -11.61 -8.10
N ASP A 37 -4.25 -11.22 -7.54
CA ASP A 37 -5.22 -12.16 -6.99
C ASP A 37 -5.83 -13.03 -8.09
N ASP A 38 -6.11 -12.46 -9.27
CA ASP A 38 -6.56 -13.23 -10.44
C ASP A 38 -5.48 -14.23 -10.92
N LEU A 39 -4.19 -13.85 -10.86
CA LEU A 39 -3.08 -14.74 -11.19
C LEU A 39 -2.82 -15.80 -10.11
N ARG A 40 -2.97 -15.46 -8.81
CA ARG A 40 -2.85 -16.41 -7.69
C ARG A 40 -3.86 -17.54 -7.82
N ARG A 41 -5.10 -17.24 -8.25
CA ARG A 41 -6.14 -18.26 -8.50
C ARG A 41 -5.72 -19.27 -9.57
N GLN A 42 -4.88 -18.89 -10.52
CA GLN A 42 -4.32 -19.77 -11.54
C GLN A 42 -3.13 -20.62 -11.05
N GLN A 43 -2.79 -20.54 -9.75
CA GLN A 43 -1.82 -21.40 -9.04
C GLN A 43 -0.35 -21.29 -9.49
N PHE A 44 0.01 -20.39 -10.41
CA PHE A 44 1.40 -20.18 -10.83
C PHE A 44 2.05 -18.92 -10.26
N PHE A 45 1.25 -17.96 -9.76
CA PHE A 45 1.76 -16.70 -9.22
C PHE A 45 2.03 -16.83 -7.73
N ILE A 46 3.31 -16.83 -7.37
CA ILE A 46 3.78 -17.18 -6.01
C ILE A 46 4.23 -15.99 -5.16
N GLY A 47 4.23 -14.76 -5.70
CA GLY A 47 4.69 -13.62 -4.91
C GLY A 47 4.79 -12.29 -5.66
N GLU A 48 4.82 -11.23 -4.87
CA GLU A 48 4.87 -9.84 -5.28
C GLU A 48 5.97 -9.10 -4.50
N PHE A 49 6.89 -8.44 -5.22
CA PHE A 49 7.92 -7.59 -4.63
C PHE A 49 7.74 -6.15 -5.08
N VAL A 50 7.52 -5.28 -4.10
CA VAL A 50 7.27 -3.86 -4.32
C VAL A 50 8.56 -3.14 -4.68
N TRP A 51 8.52 -2.34 -5.74
CA TRP A 51 9.59 -1.41 -6.06
C TRP A 51 9.18 0.02 -5.65
N ASN A 52 9.78 0.65 -4.64
CA ASN A 52 10.87 0.16 -3.77
C ASN A 52 10.47 0.28 -2.30
N PHE A 53 11.22 -0.33 -1.39
CA PHE A 53 11.06 -0.12 0.03
C PHE A 53 11.10 1.37 0.38
N ALA A 54 12.15 2.10 -0.05
CA ALA A 54 12.27 3.53 0.23
C ALA A 54 12.83 4.31 -0.95
N ASP A 55 12.57 5.62 -0.99
CA ASP A 55 13.16 6.51 -1.98
C ASP A 55 14.71 6.46 -1.90
N PHE A 56 15.37 6.50 -3.06
CA PHE A 56 16.83 6.42 -3.15
C PHE A 56 17.40 7.34 -4.23
N LYS A 57 18.72 7.61 -4.15
CA LYS A 57 19.41 8.51 -5.08
C LYS A 57 19.68 7.83 -6.42
N THR A 58 19.57 8.60 -7.48
CA THR A 58 19.94 8.20 -8.85
C THR A 58 20.83 9.28 -9.47
N ALA A 59 21.40 9.00 -10.64
CA ALA A 59 21.98 10.05 -11.47
C ALA A 59 20.94 11.15 -11.77
N GLN A 60 21.43 12.36 -12.00
CA GLN A 60 20.58 13.52 -12.28
C GLN A 60 19.96 13.38 -13.68
N THR A 61 18.63 13.46 -13.75
CA THR A 61 17.85 13.46 -14.99
C THR A 61 16.53 14.19 -14.77
N TYR A 62 15.88 14.66 -15.84
CA TYR A 62 14.59 15.35 -15.75
C TYR A 62 13.44 14.42 -15.31
N THR A 63 13.60 13.10 -15.39
CA THR A 63 12.61 12.11 -14.94
C THR A 63 12.77 11.71 -13.46
N ARG A 64 13.79 12.26 -12.77
CA ARG A 64 14.15 11.89 -11.39
C ARG A 64 14.20 13.12 -10.49
N VAL A 65 13.10 13.39 -9.79
CA VAL A 65 12.97 14.53 -8.88
C VAL A 65 13.73 14.25 -7.58
N GLY A 66 15.02 14.59 -7.58
CA GLY A 66 15.90 14.38 -6.42
C GLY A 66 16.28 12.91 -6.16
N GLY A 67 15.90 11.99 -7.03
CA GLY A 67 16.13 10.55 -6.94
C GLY A 67 14.99 9.72 -7.58
N ASN A 68 14.97 8.42 -7.30
CA ASN A 68 13.81 7.56 -7.56
C ASN A 68 12.82 7.72 -6.40
N LYS A 69 11.56 7.98 -6.75
CA LYS A 69 10.48 8.31 -5.82
C LYS A 69 9.42 7.22 -5.74
N LYS A 70 9.73 6.00 -6.20
CA LYS A 70 8.85 4.83 -6.12
C LYS A 70 8.78 4.21 -4.71
N GLY A 71 9.49 4.77 -3.73
CA GLY A 71 9.49 4.28 -2.37
C GLY A 71 8.09 4.25 -1.77
N ILE A 72 7.79 3.17 -1.04
CA ILE A 72 6.67 3.11 -0.08
C ILE A 72 6.92 4.01 1.11
N PHE A 73 8.19 4.07 1.52
CA PHE A 73 8.70 5.02 2.48
C PHE A 73 9.50 6.12 1.78
N THR A 74 9.51 7.29 2.36
CA THR A 74 10.45 8.35 2.02
C THR A 74 11.89 7.92 2.36
N ARG A 75 12.89 8.69 1.91
CA ARG A 75 14.29 8.39 2.22
C ARG A 75 14.61 8.52 3.71
N ASN A 76 13.87 9.32 4.49
CA ASN A 76 13.96 9.39 5.95
C ASN A 76 12.98 8.44 6.66
N ARG A 77 12.45 7.43 5.95
CA ARG A 77 11.63 6.32 6.48
C ARG A 77 10.28 6.76 7.06
N GLN A 78 9.73 7.86 6.55
CA GLN A 78 8.33 8.21 6.80
C GLN A 78 7.43 7.48 5.80
N PRO A 79 6.27 6.97 6.23
CA PRO A 79 5.35 6.26 5.35
C PRO A 79 4.64 7.22 4.38
N LYS A 80 4.47 6.81 3.12
CA LYS A 80 3.46 7.38 2.21
C LYS A 80 2.13 6.65 2.38
N ALA A 81 1.04 7.14 1.80
CA ALA A 81 -0.29 6.49 1.86
C ALA A 81 -0.26 5.01 1.45
N ALA A 82 0.54 4.67 0.43
CA ALA A 82 0.68 3.29 -0.05
C ALA A 82 1.25 2.32 1.01
N ALA A 83 1.97 2.80 2.03
CA ALA A 83 2.47 1.97 3.12
C ALA A 83 1.34 1.38 3.97
N TYR A 84 0.33 2.19 4.29
CA TYR A 84 -0.86 1.73 5.01
C TYR A 84 -1.67 0.73 4.20
N LEU A 85 -1.82 1.02 2.90
CA LEU A 85 -2.50 0.12 1.96
C LEU A 85 -1.79 -1.25 1.86
N LEU A 86 -0.46 -1.27 1.75
CA LEU A 86 0.32 -2.52 1.74
C LEU A 86 0.22 -3.28 3.06
N ARG A 87 0.27 -2.58 4.19
CA ARG A 87 0.10 -3.19 5.52
C ARG A 87 -1.22 -3.94 5.61
N GLN A 88 -2.32 -3.30 5.17
CA GLN A 88 -3.64 -3.94 5.12
C GLN A 88 -3.64 -5.18 4.23
N ARG A 89 -3.08 -5.08 3.02
CA ARG A 89 -2.99 -6.22 2.10
C ARG A 89 -2.21 -7.38 2.69
N TYR A 90 -1.01 -7.14 3.21
CA TYR A 90 -0.15 -8.24 3.68
C TYR A 90 -0.71 -8.93 4.91
N HIS A 91 -1.38 -8.21 5.83
CA HIS A 91 -2.10 -8.85 6.92
C HIS A 91 -3.32 -9.65 6.44
N ALA A 92 -4.07 -9.12 5.46
CA ALA A 92 -5.19 -9.87 4.87
C ALA A 92 -4.72 -11.16 4.17
N LEU A 93 -3.61 -11.10 3.43
CA LEU A 93 -3.00 -12.27 2.79
C LEU A 93 -2.50 -13.28 3.83
N ALA A 94 -1.82 -12.83 4.89
CA ALA A 94 -1.35 -13.71 5.96
C ALA A 94 -2.52 -14.35 6.73
N GLN A 95 -3.65 -13.65 6.89
CA GLN A 95 -4.87 -14.24 7.44
C GLN A 95 -5.44 -15.31 6.49
N GLU A 96 -5.51 -15.02 5.19
CA GLU A 96 -6.02 -15.95 4.16
C GLU A 96 -5.16 -17.23 4.07
N LEU A 97 -3.85 -17.07 3.96
CA LEU A 97 -2.90 -18.13 3.63
C LEU A 97 -2.40 -18.88 4.88
N ASP A 98 -2.11 -18.15 5.96
CA ASP A 98 -1.44 -18.67 7.15
C ASP A 98 -2.34 -18.67 8.40
N LYS A 99 -3.61 -18.24 8.27
CA LYS A 99 -4.56 -18.10 9.38
C LYS A 99 -4.04 -17.20 10.51
N SER A 100 -3.24 -16.20 10.15
CA SER A 100 -2.71 -15.22 11.11
C SER A 100 -3.83 -14.33 11.70
N THR A 101 -3.60 -13.83 12.92
CA THR A 101 -4.50 -12.85 13.55
C THR A 101 -4.23 -11.45 13.01
N LEU A 102 -5.29 -10.71 12.67
CA LEU A 102 -5.17 -9.31 12.27
C LEU A 102 -4.78 -8.42 13.46
N PRO A 103 -3.89 -7.44 13.29
CA PRO A 103 -3.62 -6.43 14.31
C PRO A 103 -4.86 -5.60 14.63
N GLY A 104 -5.09 -5.26 15.90
CA GLY A 104 -6.22 -4.42 16.32
C GLY A 104 -6.13 -2.96 15.83
N ASP A 105 -4.95 -2.51 15.44
CA ASP A 105 -4.66 -1.17 14.91
C ASP A 105 -4.54 -1.15 13.38
N LEU A 106 -5.08 -2.17 12.68
CA LEU A 106 -4.98 -2.27 11.22
C LEU A 106 -5.73 -1.16 10.48
N PHE A 107 -6.84 -0.71 11.07
CA PHE A 107 -7.69 0.36 10.59
C PHE A 107 -7.81 1.45 11.66
N LEU A 108 -7.93 2.70 11.24
CA LEU A 108 -8.27 3.78 12.15
C LEU A 108 -9.74 3.67 12.55
N TYR A 109 -10.03 3.99 13.81
CA TYR A 109 -11.40 4.09 14.30
C TYR A 109 -12.20 5.13 13.50
N THR A 110 -13.42 4.77 13.09
CA THR A 110 -14.33 5.65 12.35
C THR A 110 -15.63 5.89 13.12
N ALA A 111 -16.22 4.82 13.66
CA ALA A 111 -17.41 4.82 14.49
C ALA A 111 -17.43 3.52 15.32
N PRO A 112 -18.25 3.42 16.37
CA PRO A 112 -18.43 2.16 17.09
C PRO A 112 -18.99 1.11 16.15
N ASP A 113 -18.48 -0.12 16.26
CA ASP A 113 -19.07 -1.24 15.54
C ASP A 113 -20.51 -1.43 16.04
N GLY A 114 -21.46 -1.65 15.13
CA GLY A 114 -22.88 -1.82 15.48
C GLY A 114 -23.16 -2.98 16.47
N THR A 115 -22.14 -3.79 16.77
CA THR A 115 -22.12 -4.82 17.80
C THR A 115 -21.89 -4.31 19.23
N GLU A 116 -21.39 -3.09 19.42
CA GLU A 116 -21.09 -2.50 20.74
C GLU A 116 -22.23 -1.66 21.31
N VAL A 117 -23.19 -1.24 20.47
CA VAL A 117 -24.33 -0.39 20.85
C VAL A 117 -25.30 -1.09 21.83
N GLY A 118 -25.19 -2.40 22.03
CA GLY A 118 -26.01 -3.19 22.97
C GLY A 118 -25.41 -3.41 24.36
N LYS A 119 -24.22 -2.88 24.66
CA LYS A 119 -23.55 -3.05 25.97
C LYS A 119 -23.60 -1.76 26.81
N SER A 120 -24.77 -1.12 26.93
CA SER A 120 -24.99 -0.18 28.02
C SER A 120 -25.67 -0.88 29.20
N GLU A 121 -24.86 -1.17 30.21
CA GLU A 121 -25.16 -1.08 31.66
C GLU A 121 -26.48 -1.70 32.18
N LEU A 122 -26.33 -2.91 32.74
CA LEU A 122 -26.88 -3.24 34.07
C LEU A 122 -25.72 -3.30 35.06
#